data_AF-A0A6C0E8C9-F1
#
_entry.id   AF-A0A6C0E8C9-F1
#
_cell.length_a   1.000
_cell.length_b   1.000
_cell.length_c   1.000
_cell.angle_alpha   90.00
_cell.angle_beta   90.00
_cell.angle_gamma   90.00
#
_symmetry.space_group_name_H-M   'P 1'
#
loop_
_entity.id
_entity.type
_entity.pdbx_description
1 polymer ?
#
loop_
_entity_poly.entity_id
_entity_poly.type
_entity_poly.pdbx_seq_one_letter_code
_entity_poly.pdbx_strand_id
1 'polypeptide(L)'
;MLSCQKITETLSKFEGGQIFKIDNFNPLFEQSSDFDQKYLQLVEDKIKENGWVDPAIDSQNFPDHQYPVKNYQSHDNQVGGQEQKSINLNYREHQTCDLPNELLCLISPERHKNIYFYGMKGPDSFLASVLLAKDPGYWFQHRKKRNEYANELKTTFNIKHHDLFREIEAKKGSIGVNYKDKIFENDFPQGVDSDKSIELQFLIGHSFNVNILVLDLSTKKGHFATDWDPIQSTVILIKDVKTYLPILSGSGEAPNFTSEEVKEFDKGFQITYPIKMEVCTKSKPKTHKPMSKETTNETPKVTSKETPKETPKETPKETPKETPKETLKDIKLLDINSYKVSDLLDLAKTLKVDYMKRNADGKKTKQTKAELYNNISNALKTSIKN
;
A
#
# COMPACT_ATOMS: atom_id res chain seq x y z
N MET A 1 -9.26 -15.78 -29.13
CA MET A 1 -9.88 -14.64 -28.40
C MET A 1 -10.17 -13.46 -29.33
N LEU A 2 -11.30 -12.76 -29.16
CA LEU A 2 -11.59 -11.52 -29.91
C LEU A 2 -10.80 -10.36 -29.28
N SER A 3 -9.96 -9.67 -30.05
CA SER A 3 -9.27 -8.44 -29.61
C SER A 3 -10.27 -7.34 -29.24
N CYS A 4 -9.95 -6.46 -28.30
CA CYS A 4 -10.81 -5.32 -27.94
C CYS A 4 -11.27 -4.51 -29.16
N GLN A 5 -10.42 -4.36 -30.17
CA GLN A 5 -10.73 -3.67 -31.43
C GLN A 5 -11.94 -4.30 -32.16
N LYS A 6 -11.95 -5.63 -32.31
CA LYS A 6 -13.04 -6.38 -32.96
C LYS A 6 -14.34 -6.31 -32.13
N ILE A 7 -14.21 -6.21 -30.81
CA ILE A 7 -15.35 -6.08 -29.91
C ILE A 7 -15.94 -4.68 -30.00
N THR A 8 -15.13 -3.61 -29.99
CA THR A 8 -15.61 -2.24 -30.27
C THR A 8 -16.24 -2.12 -31.66
N GLU A 9 -15.69 -2.78 -32.68
CA GLU A 9 -16.30 -2.83 -34.01
C GLU A 9 -17.66 -3.54 -34.01
N THR A 10 -17.80 -4.60 -33.20
CA THR A 10 -19.06 -5.34 -33.08
C THR A 10 -20.10 -4.50 -32.35
N LEU A 11 -19.75 -3.91 -31.21
CA LEU A 11 -20.63 -3.00 -30.44
C LEU A 11 -21.05 -1.79 -31.29
N SER A 12 -20.13 -1.21 -32.06
CA SER A 12 -20.41 -0.07 -32.96
C SER A 12 -21.41 -0.40 -34.07
N LYS A 13 -21.43 -1.65 -34.54
CA LYS A 13 -22.42 -2.12 -35.53
C LYS A 13 -23.82 -2.29 -34.92
N PHE A 14 -23.91 -2.54 -33.61
CA PHE A 14 -25.17 -2.77 -32.91
C PHE A 14 -25.86 -1.46 -32.49
N GLU A 15 -25.12 -0.42 -32.09
CA GLU A 15 -25.70 0.92 -31.77
C GLU A 15 -25.95 1.80 -33.01
N GLY A 16 -26.52 1.22 -34.08
CA GLY A 16 -26.93 1.98 -35.27
C GLY A 16 -25.77 2.71 -35.98
N GLY A 17 -24.54 2.22 -35.83
CA GLY A 17 -23.35 2.82 -36.45
C GLY A 17 -22.66 3.91 -35.64
N GLN A 18 -23.05 4.15 -34.37
CA GLN A 18 -22.22 4.97 -33.49
C GLN A 18 -20.89 4.28 -33.21
N ILE A 19 -19.79 4.98 -33.44
CA ILE A 19 -18.44 4.45 -33.24
C ILE A 19 -18.16 4.41 -31.74
N PHE A 20 -18.21 3.20 -31.18
CA PHE A 20 -17.76 2.93 -29.83
C PHE A 20 -16.23 2.98 -29.80
N LYS A 21 -15.67 4.04 -29.20
CA LYS A 21 -14.24 4.14 -28.92
C LYS A 21 -13.99 3.83 -27.45
N ILE A 22 -13.18 2.80 -27.18
CA ILE A 22 -12.57 2.65 -25.86
C ILE A 22 -11.44 3.67 -25.80
N ASP A 23 -11.72 4.82 -25.21
CA ASP A 23 -10.68 5.79 -24.91
C ASP A 23 -9.72 5.19 -23.86
N ASN A 24 -8.41 5.22 -24.13
CA ASN A 24 -7.34 4.69 -23.28
C ASN A 24 -7.21 3.14 -23.24
N PHE A 25 -7.19 2.52 -24.42
CA PHE A 25 -6.82 1.11 -24.61
C PHE A 25 -5.45 0.79 -23.97
N ASN A 26 -5.44 -0.14 -23.01
CA ASN A 26 -4.23 -0.68 -22.39
C ASN A 26 -3.94 -2.09 -22.94
N PRO A 27 -2.91 -2.29 -23.78
CA PRO A 27 -2.55 -3.61 -24.32
C PRO A 27 -2.15 -4.63 -23.25
N LEU A 28 -1.74 -4.19 -22.06
CA LEU A 28 -1.40 -5.06 -20.94
C LEU A 28 -2.66 -5.62 -20.25
N PHE A 29 -3.81 -4.96 -20.41
CA PHE A 29 -5.09 -5.43 -19.87
C PHE A 29 -5.55 -6.71 -20.57
N GLU A 30 -5.33 -6.82 -21.89
CA GLU A 30 -5.59 -8.04 -22.69
C GLU A 30 -4.66 -9.21 -22.31
N GLN A 31 -3.55 -8.95 -21.60
CA GLN A 31 -2.58 -9.98 -21.19
C GLN A 31 -2.84 -10.54 -19.78
N SER A 32 -3.84 -10.01 -19.07
CA SER A 32 -4.20 -10.50 -17.73
C SER A 32 -4.87 -11.87 -17.79
N SER A 33 -4.50 -12.78 -16.87
CA SER A 33 -5.09 -14.14 -16.81
C SER A 33 -6.59 -14.16 -16.48
N ASP A 34 -7.13 -13.06 -15.97
CA ASP A 34 -8.53 -12.87 -15.62
C ASP A 34 -9.24 -11.84 -16.54
N PHE A 35 -8.62 -11.47 -17.66
CA PHE A 35 -9.14 -10.48 -18.61
C PHE A 35 -10.59 -10.77 -19.00
N ASP A 36 -10.90 -12.01 -19.37
CA ASP A 36 -12.24 -12.41 -19.80
C ASP A 36 -13.29 -12.18 -18.71
N GLN A 37 -12.98 -12.51 -17.45
CA GLN A 37 -13.90 -12.33 -16.34
C GLN A 37 -14.11 -10.85 -15.99
N LYS A 38 -13.04 -10.06 -15.92
CA LYS A 38 -13.12 -8.62 -15.64
C LYS A 38 -13.79 -7.85 -16.77
N TYR A 39 -13.57 -8.27 -18.01
CA TYR A 39 -14.19 -7.68 -19.18
C TYR A 39 -15.68 -8.04 -19.26
N LEU A 40 -16.04 -9.31 -19.03
CA LEU A 40 -17.43 -9.73 -18.94
C LEU A 40 -18.17 -8.99 -17.83
N GLN A 41 -17.54 -8.80 -16.67
CA GLN A 41 -18.12 -8.00 -15.58
C GLN A 41 -18.35 -6.54 -16.02
N LEU A 42 -17.37 -5.92 -16.68
CA LEU A 42 -17.50 -4.55 -17.19
C LEU A 42 -18.63 -4.42 -18.22
N VAL A 43 -18.74 -5.39 -19.13
CA VAL A 43 -19.78 -5.44 -20.15
C VAL A 43 -21.14 -5.70 -19.49
N GLU A 44 -21.25 -6.63 -18.55
CA GLU A 44 -22.47 -6.88 -17.77
C GLU A 44 -22.91 -5.65 -16.98
N ASP A 45 -21.99 -4.94 -16.36
CA ASP A 45 -22.28 -3.74 -15.58
C ASP A 45 -22.78 -2.63 -16.51
N LYS A 46 -22.21 -2.50 -17.71
CA LYS A 46 -22.69 -1.58 -18.75
C LYS A 46 -24.06 -1.98 -19.31
N ILE A 47 -24.30 -3.28 -19.48
CA ILE A 47 -25.58 -3.86 -19.90
C ILE A 47 -26.65 -3.61 -18.83
N LYS A 48 -26.33 -3.80 -17.54
CA LYS A 48 -27.21 -3.53 -16.40
C LYS A 48 -27.49 -2.03 -16.23
N GLU A 49 -26.48 -1.17 -16.43
CA GLU A 49 -26.62 0.30 -16.40
C GLU A 49 -27.51 0.81 -17.54
N ASN A 50 -27.52 0.11 -18.69
CA ASN A 50 -28.28 0.49 -19.89
C ASN A 50 -29.57 -0.34 -20.15
N GLY A 51 -29.86 -1.34 -19.32
CA GLY A 51 -31.10 -2.15 -19.37
C GLY A 51 -31.18 -3.23 -20.47
N TRP A 52 -30.07 -3.88 -20.84
CA TRP A 52 -30.02 -4.81 -21.99
C TRP A 52 -29.97 -6.31 -21.61
N VAL A 53 -30.38 -7.21 -22.51
CA VAL A 53 -30.25 -8.70 -22.41
C VAL A 53 -29.95 -9.28 -23.80
N ASP A 54 -28.90 -10.10 -23.95
CA ASP A 54 -28.59 -10.85 -25.18
C ASP A 54 -29.28 -12.23 -25.20
N PRO A 55 -30.03 -12.60 -26.25
CA PRO A 55 -30.53 -13.97 -26.41
C PRO A 55 -29.54 -14.97 -27.07
N ALA A 56 -28.37 -14.54 -27.55
CA ALA A 56 -27.60 -15.32 -28.54
C ALA A 56 -26.12 -15.59 -28.22
N ILE A 57 -25.68 -15.53 -26.96
CA ILE A 57 -24.32 -15.95 -26.60
C ILE A 57 -24.26 -17.49 -26.47
N ASP A 58 -23.84 -18.15 -27.55
CA ASP A 58 -23.37 -19.55 -27.53
C ASP A 58 -21.83 -19.58 -27.42
N SER A 59 -21.33 -20.37 -26.47
CA SER A 59 -19.99 -20.33 -25.91
C SER A 59 -18.92 -21.12 -26.70
N GLN A 60 -19.25 -21.71 -27.85
CA GLN A 60 -18.48 -22.84 -28.38
C GLN A 60 -17.67 -22.63 -29.66
N ASN A 61 -17.53 -21.41 -30.23
CA ASN A 61 -16.76 -21.28 -31.49
C ASN A 61 -15.89 -20.01 -31.58
N PHE A 62 -14.61 -20.09 -31.19
CA PHE A 62 -13.61 -19.06 -31.57
C PHE A 62 -12.18 -19.63 -31.75
N PRO A 63 -11.44 -19.26 -32.83
CA PRO A 63 -10.06 -19.70 -33.06
C PRO A 63 -8.99 -18.73 -32.50
N ASP A 64 -7.76 -19.24 -32.31
CA ASP A 64 -6.61 -18.59 -31.66
C ASP A 64 -5.51 -18.16 -32.64
N HIS A 65 -5.02 -16.90 -32.58
CA HIS A 65 -3.75 -16.43 -33.18
C HIS A 65 -3.05 -15.33 -32.33
N GLN A 66 -1.70 -15.31 -32.36
CA GLN A 66 -0.79 -14.41 -31.60
C GLN A 66 -0.23 -13.23 -32.43
N TYR A 67 0.20 -12.13 -31.77
CA TYR A 67 0.81 -10.94 -32.38
C TYR A 67 2.25 -10.63 -31.88
N PRO A 68 3.07 -9.90 -32.66
CA PRO A 68 4.49 -9.67 -32.39
C PRO A 68 4.81 -8.39 -31.59
N VAL A 69 5.86 -8.46 -30.77
CA VAL A 69 6.42 -7.38 -29.93
C VAL A 69 7.29 -6.43 -30.77
N LYS A 70 7.15 -5.10 -30.59
CA LYS A 70 8.05 -4.09 -31.20
C LYS A 70 8.94 -3.44 -30.13
N ASN A 71 10.25 -3.40 -30.40
CA ASN A 71 11.27 -2.76 -29.56
C ASN A 71 11.38 -1.25 -29.85
N TYR A 72 11.47 -0.42 -28.81
CA TYR A 72 11.82 1.00 -28.89
C TYR A 72 13.33 1.20 -28.70
N GLN A 73 13.95 2.03 -29.55
CA GLN A 73 15.33 2.49 -29.41
C GLN A 73 15.35 3.92 -28.87
N SER A 74 16.11 4.16 -27.80
CA SER A 74 16.45 5.47 -27.28
C SER A 74 17.64 6.06 -28.06
N HIS A 75 17.47 7.27 -28.63
CA HIS A 75 18.59 8.01 -29.23
C HIS A 75 19.34 8.79 -28.16
N ASP A 76 20.57 8.38 -27.87
CA ASP A 76 21.53 9.16 -27.10
C ASP A 76 22.40 10.01 -28.04
N ASN A 77 22.23 11.33 -27.98
CA ASN A 77 23.19 12.28 -28.54
C ASN A 77 24.20 12.65 -27.46
N GLN A 78 25.47 12.35 -27.69
CA GLN A 78 26.60 12.79 -26.87
C GLN A 78 27.18 14.08 -27.44
N VAL A 79 27.12 15.18 -26.68
CA VAL A 79 27.94 16.38 -26.88
C VAL A 79 28.57 16.73 -25.55
N GLY A 80 29.89 16.89 -25.55
CA GLY A 80 30.73 17.08 -24.36
C GLY A 80 30.54 18.43 -23.69
N GLY A 81 29.76 18.42 -22.62
CA GLY A 81 29.69 19.42 -21.56
C GLY A 81 28.94 18.76 -20.41
N GLN A 82 29.41 18.87 -19.16
CA GLN A 82 28.70 18.31 -17.99
C GLN A 82 27.45 19.15 -17.67
N GLU A 83 26.58 19.37 -18.65
CA GLU A 83 25.22 19.79 -18.38
C GLU A 83 24.49 18.59 -17.78
N GLN A 84 23.88 18.79 -16.61
CA GLN A 84 22.95 17.83 -16.05
C GLN A 84 21.81 17.64 -17.05
N LYS A 85 21.85 16.56 -17.82
CA LYS A 85 20.82 16.19 -18.80
C LYS A 85 19.50 16.02 -18.03
N SER A 86 18.63 17.02 -18.11
CA SER A 86 17.31 16.98 -17.49
C SER A 86 16.50 15.85 -18.13
N ILE A 87 16.01 14.92 -17.31
CA ILE A 87 15.17 13.82 -17.79
C ILE A 87 13.78 14.42 -18.09
N ASN A 88 13.47 14.57 -19.37
CA ASN A 88 12.15 15.01 -19.82
C ASN A 88 11.27 13.78 -20.06
N LEU A 89 10.16 13.69 -19.33
CA LEU A 89 9.16 12.63 -19.53
C LEU A 89 8.21 13.05 -20.66
N ASN A 90 8.15 12.27 -21.73
CA ASN A 90 7.21 12.51 -22.83
C ASN A 90 6.00 11.59 -22.69
N TYR A 91 4.87 12.15 -22.24
CA TYR A 91 3.62 11.40 -22.04
C TYR A 91 2.38 12.24 -22.38
N ARG A 92 1.31 11.54 -22.76
CA ARG A 92 -0.04 12.09 -22.90
C ARG A 92 -0.84 11.85 -21.62
N GLU A 93 -1.86 12.66 -21.39
CA GLU A 93 -2.83 12.40 -20.31
C GLU A 93 -3.44 11.01 -20.56
N HIS A 94 -3.52 10.21 -19.50
CA HIS A 94 -4.01 8.84 -19.48
C HIS A 94 -3.19 7.79 -20.26
N GLN A 95 -1.95 8.11 -20.63
CA GLN A 95 -1.05 7.18 -21.32
C GLN A 95 -0.24 6.34 -20.32
N THR A 96 -0.20 5.03 -20.52
CA THR A 96 0.77 4.14 -19.87
C THR A 96 2.15 4.28 -20.53
N CYS A 97 3.18 4.53 -19.74
CA CYS A 97 4.54 4.77 -20.23
C CYS A 97 5.55 3.94 -19.43
N ASP A 98 6.54 3.38 -20.11
CA ASP A 98 7.63 2.66 -19.45
C ASP A 98 8.43 3.58 -18.53
N LEU A 99 8.95 3.04 -17.43
CA LEU A 99 9.80 3.81 -16.53
C LEU A 99 11.13 4.18 -17.21
N PRO A 100 11.67 5.40 -16.98
CA PRO A 100 13.03 5.74 -17.37
C PRO A 100 14.05 4.75 -16.80
N ASN A 101 15.12 4.50 -17.57
CA ASN A 101 16.18 3.56 -17.17
C ASN A 101 16.77 3.90 -15.80
N GLU A 102 16.86 5.18 -15.46
CA GLU A 102 17.37 5.65 -14.17
C GLU A 102 16.52 5.19 -12.98
N LEU A 103 15.21 4.99 -13.18
CA LEU A 103 14.33 4.41 -12.16
C LEU A 103 14.36 2.88 -12.23
N LEU A 104 14.40 2.29 -13.43
CA LEU A 104 14.47 0.84 -13.60
C LEU A 104 15.72 0.24 -12.91
N CYS A 105 16.85 0.93 -12.94
CA CYS A 105 18.07 0.48 -12.23
C CYS A 105 17.91 0.37 -10.71
N LEU A 106 16.89 1.01 -10.12
CA LEU A 106 16.61 1.00 -8.68
C LEU A 106 15.56 -0.04 -8.29
N ILE A 107 14.96 -0.71 -9.29
CA ILE A 107 13.90 -1.71 -9.11
C ILE A 107 14.42 -3.05 -9.61
N SER A 108 14.01 -4.13 -8.96
CA SER A 108 14.47 -5.46 -9.31
C SER A 108 14.11 -5.84 -10.77
N PRO A 109 15.04 -6.43 -11.56
CA PRO A 109 14.86 -6.71 -12.99
C PRO A 109 13.61 -7.51 -13.36
N GLU A 110 13.21 -8.44 -12.50
CA GLU A 110 12.02 -9.27 -12.70
C GLU A 110 10.72 -8.48 -12.76
N ARG A 111 10.71 -7.26 -12.21
CA ARG A 111 9.54 -6.37 -12.17
C ARG A 111 9.45 -5.42 -13.35
N HIS A 112 10.54 -5.23 -14.11
CA HIS A 112 10.64 -4.18 -15.15
C HIS A 112 9.53 -4.25 -16.18
N LYS A 113 9.05 -5.45 -16.54
CA LYS A 113 7.95 -5.64 -17.50
C LYS A 113 6.55 -5.36 -16.94
N ASN A 114 6.44 -5.33 -15.61
CA ASN A 114 5.17 -5.23 -14.89
C ASN A 114 5.01 -3.91 -14.17
N ILE A 115 5.85 -2.91 -14.45
CA ILE A 115 5.81 -1.59 -13.83
C ILE A 115 5.85 -0.51 -14.90
N TYR A 116 5.03 0.52 -14.73
CA TYR A 116 4.95 1.65 -15.64
C TYR A 116 4.57 2.89 -14.84
N PHE A 117 4.73 4.08 -15.42
CA PHE A 117 4.10 5.27 -14.88
C PHE A 117 2.87 5.64 -15.73
N TYR A 118 1.85 6.18 -15.08
CA TYR A 118 0.62 6.58 -15.75
C TYR A 118 0.60 8.10 -15.95
N GLY A 119 0.41 8.53 -17.19
CA GLY A 119 0.39 9.93 -17.58
C GLY A 119 -0.79 10.66 -16.95
N MET A 120 -0.52 11.61 -16.06
CA MET A 120 -1.54 12.46 -15.43
C MET A 120 -1.24 13.93 -15.72
N LYS A 121 -2.28 14.70 -16.04
CA LYS A 121 -2.17 16.15 -16.25
C LYS A 121 -3.16 16.87 -15.36
N GLY A 122 -2.83 18.12 -15.05
CA GLY A 122 -3.71 19.03 -14.32
C GLY A 122 -3.27 19.29 -12.88
N PRO A 123 -3.91 20.29 -12.24
CA PRO A 123 -3.57 20.75 -10.90
C PRO A 123 -3.94 19.76 -9.80
N ASP A 124 -4.69 18.70 -10.11
CA ASP A 124 -5.22 17.71 -9.14
C ASP A 124 -4.57 16.34 -9.25
N SER A 125 -3.45 16.29 -9.98
CA SER A 125 -2.75 15.05 -10.30
C SER A 125 -2.23 14.31 -9.07
N PHE A 126 -1.97 14.96 -7.93
CA PHE A 126 -1.48 14.27 -6.73
C PHE A 126 -2.56 13.34 -6.17
N LEU A 127 -3.73 13.88 -5.82
CA LEU A 127 -4.83 13.09 -5.25
C LEU A 127 -5.28 12.01 -6.22
N ALA A 128 -5.45 12.37 -7.50
CA ALA A 128 -5.84 11.41 -8.53
C ALA A 128 -4.81 10.28 -8.68
N SER A 129 -3.50 10.57 -8.56
CA SER A 129 -2.47 9.54 -8.59
C SER A 129 -2.52 8.59 -7.40
N VAL A 130 -2.76 9.12 -6.20
CA VAL A 130 -2.92 8.29 -5.00
C VAL A 130 -4.18 7.42 -5.10
N LEU A 131 -5.29 7.99 -5.58
CA LEU A 131 -6.53 7.26 -5.80
C LEU A 131 -6.37 6.14 -6.84
N LEU A 132 -5.72 6.42 -7.97
CA LEU A 132 -5.40 5.38 -8.97
C LEU A 132 -4.58 4.24 -8.36
N ALA A 133 -3.66 4.57 -7.45
CA ALA A 133 -2.80 3.58 -6.83
C ALA A 133 -3.49 2.78 -5.71
N LYS A 134 -4.56 3.30 -5.09
CA LYS A 134 -5.13 2.74 -3.86
C LYS A 134 -6.59 2.37 -3.88
N ASP A 135 -7.37 2.96 -4.76
CA ASP A 135 -8.79 2.68 -4.90
C ASP A 135 -9.05 2.06 -6.28
N PRO A 136 -9.16 0.73 -6.38
CA PRO A 136 -9.49 0.06 -7.64
C PRO A 136 -10.79 0.58 -8.25
N GLY A 137 -11.75 1.02 -7.41
CA GLY A 137 -13.03 1.59 -7.85
C GLY A 137 -12.88 2.96 -8.52
N TYR A 138 -11.80 3.71 -8.25
CA TYR A 138 -11.52 4.96 -8.93
C TYR A 138 -11.21 4.73 -10.41
N TRP A 139 -10.62 3.59 -10.78
CA TRP A 139 -10.24 3.27 -12.15
C TRP A 139 -11.44 3.12 -13.10
N PHE A 140 -12.51 2.51 -12.60
CA PHE A 140 -13.67 2.13 -13.40
C PHE A 140 -14.71 3.24 -13.58
N GLN A 141 -14.49 4.41 -12.96
CA GLN A 141 -15.41 5.53 -13.05
C GLN A 141 -15.16 6.37 -14.31
N HIS A 142 -16.25 6.85 -14.91
CA HIS A 142 -16.19 7.85 -15.97
C HIS A 142 -15.46 9.11 -15.49
N ARG A 143 -14.73 9.82 -16.37
CA ARG A 143 -13.93 11.02 -16.03
C ARG A 143 -14.69 12.01 -15.13
N LYS A 144 -15.96 12.26 -15.44
CA LYS A 144 -16.83 13.15 -14.64
C LYS A 144 -17.00 12.65 -13.19
N LYS A 145 -17.36 11.36 -13.01
CA LYS A 145 -17.53 10.73 -11.70
C LYS A 145 -16.22 10.71 -10.90
N ARG A 146 -15.08 10.44 -11.56
CA ARG A 146 -13.75 10.54 -10.93
C ARG A 146 -13.45 11.93 -10.38
N ASN A 147 -13.77 12.96 -11.15
CA ASN A 147 -13.57 14.34 -10.71
C ASN A 147 -14.53 14.72 -9.58
N GLU A 148 -15.80 14.31 -9.66
CA GLU A 148 -16.79 14.51 -8.60
C GLU A 148 -16.31 13.85 -7.29
N TYR A 149 -15.90 12.59 -7.34
CA TYR A 149 -15.38 11.85 -6.19
C TYR A 149 -14.11 12.50 -5.60
N ALA A 150 -13.15 12.91 -6.44
CA ALA A 150 -11.96 13.60 -5.98
C ALA A 150 -12.29 14.95 -5.30
N ASN A 151 -13.28 15.69 -5.82
CA ASN A 151 -13.74 16.94 -5.24
C ASN A 151 -14.48 16.73 -3.89
N GLU A 152 -15.29 15.68 -3.79
CA GLU A 152 -15.95 15.29 -2.53
C GLU A 152 -14.91 14.92 -1.45
N LEU A 153 -13.88 14.17 -1.81
CA LEU A 153 -12.78 13.84 -0.91
C LEU A 153 -12.01 15.08 -0.46
N LYS A 154 -11.65 15.98 -1.38
CA LYS A 154 -11.01 17.26 -1.03
C LYS A 154 -11.87 18.06 -0.06
N THR A 155 -13.16 18.19 -0.35
CA THR A 155 -14.13 18.87 0.52
C THR A 155 -14.17 18.20 1.90
N THR A 156 -14.15 16.87 1.94
CA THR A 156 -14.12 16.10 3.18
C THR A 156 -12.83 16.34 3.96
N PHE A 157 -11.67 16.38 3.31
CA PHE A 157 -10.40 16.69 3.95
C PHE A 157 -10.38 18.11 4.49
N ASN A 158 -10.92 19.08 3.75
CA ASN A 158 -11.02 20.47 4.20
C ASN A 158 -11.95 20.61 5.42
N ILE A 159 -13.08 19.90 5.43
CA ILE A 159 -14.03 19.93 6.57
C ILE A 159 -13.46 19.21 7.79
N LYS A 160 -12.93 17.99 7.59
CA LYS A 160 -12.44 17.14 8.68
C LYS A 160 -11.01 17.45 9.09
N HIS A 161 -10.38 18.41 8.44
CA HIS A 161 -9.00 18.82 8.66
C HIS A 161 -8.66 18.92 10.15
N HIS A 162 -9.42 19.74 10.87
CA HIS A 162 -9.21 19.96 12.30
C HIS A 162 -9.44 18.72 13.16
N ASP A 163 -10.39 17.87 12.80
CA ASP A 163 -10.70 16.66 13.55
C ASP A 163 -9.63 15.58 13.32
N LEU A 164 -9.14 15.43 12.09
CA LEU A 164 -8.04 14.54 11.74
C LEU A 164 -6.77 14.94 12.50
N PHE A 165 -6.42 16.23 12.50
CA PHE A 165 -5.29 16.72 13.28
C PHE A 165 -5.45 16.47 14.78
N ARG A 166 -6.66 16.68 15.32
CA ARG A 166 -6.94 16.39 16.73
C ARG A 166 -6.81 14.90 17.05
N GLU A 167 -7.25 14.02 16.16
CA GLU A 167 -7.08 12.57 16.33
C GLU A 167 -5.60 12.17 16.34
N ILE A 168 -4.81 12.77 15.44
CA ILE A 168 -3.38 12.53 15.40
C ILE A 168 -2.72 13.04 16.70
N GLU A 169 -3.05 14.25 17.15
CA GLU A 169 -2.56 14.81 18.43
C GLU A 169 -2.91 13.94 19.64
N ALA A 170 -4.11 13.36 19.67
CA ALA A 170 -4.57 12.50 20.76
C ALA A 170 -3.75 11.21 20.89
N LYS A 171 -3.14 10.74 19.81
CA LYS A 171 -2.21 9.61 19.82
C LYS A 171 -0.87 10.09 20.39
N LYS A 172 -0.70 10.01 21.72
CA LYS A 172 0.56 10.38 22.40
C LYS A 172 1.77 9.66 21.78
N GLY A 173 2.77 10.43 21.35
CA GLY A 173 3.96 9.94 20.67
C GLY A 173 3.79 9.80 19.14
N SER A 174 2.63 10.14 18.59
CA SER A 174 2.46 10.30 17.16
C SER A 174 3.20 11.55 16.69
N ILE A 175 3.74 11.45 15.47
CA ILE A 175 4.53 12.49 14.82
C ILE A 175 3.69 13.74 14.48
N GLY A 176 2.36 13.64 14.40
CA GLY A 176 1.52 14.79 14.02
C GLY A 176 1.63 16.00 14.94
N VAL A 177 2.10 15.81 16.19
CA VAL A 177 2.41 16.91 17.10
C VAL A 177 3.55 17.79 16.56
N ASN A 178 4.60 17.20 15.98
CA ASN A 178 5.71 17.94 15.36
C ASN A 178 5.37 18.45 13.94
N TYR A 179 4.42 17.78 13.28
CA TYR A 179 3.96 18.16 11.95
C TYR A 179 3.16 19.46 12.01
N LYS A 180 2.41 19.67 13.10
CA LYS A 180 1.75 20.93 13.42
C LYS A 180 2.73 22.10 13.45
N ASP A 181 3.78 22.00 14.26
CA ASP A 181 4.75 23.08 14.41
C ASP A 181 5.39 23.44 13.06
N LYS A 182 5.71 22.46 12.21
CA LYS A 182 6.25 22.72 10.85
C LYS A 182 5.24 23.26 9.83
N ILE A 183 3.98 22.85 9.93
CA ILE A 183 2.89 23.41 9.10
C ILE A 183 2.69 24.89 9.46
N PHE A 184 2.76 25.23 10.75
CA PHE A 184 2.56 26.59 11.23
C PHE A 184 3.81 27.48 11.21
N GLU A 185 5.03 26.92 11.15
CA GLU A 185 6.29 27.68 11.11
C GLU A 185 6.65 28.25 9.72
N ASN A 186 6.05 27.75 8.66
CA ASN A 186 6.28 28.25 7.30
C ASN A 186 5.08 29.06 6.81
N ASP A 187 5.32 30.34 6.52
CA ASP A 187 4.52 31.16 5.58
C ASP A 187 4.42 30.44 4.23
N PHE A 188 3.52 29.47 4.10
CA PHE A 188 3.19 28.88 2.81
C PHE A 188 2.17 29.78 2.10
N PRO A 189 2.34 30.01 0.79
CA PRO A 189 1.54 30.99 0.07
C PRO A 189 0.06 30.65 0.21
N GLN A 190 -0.69 31.61 0.74
CA GLN A 190 -2.15 31.57 0.86
C GLN A 190 -2.75 30.98 -0.44
N GLY A 191 -3.22 29.74 -0.34
CA GLY A 191 -3.63 28.89 -1.45
C GLY A 191 -3.80 27.45 -1.00
N VAL A 192 -4.56 27.26 0.09
CA VAL A 192 -4.87 25.98 0.76
C VAL A 192 -5.54 24.96 -0.19
N ASP A 193 -5.98 25.40 -1.37
CA ASP A 193 -6.76 24.58 -2.31
C ASP A 193 -5.94 23.75 -3.30
N SER A 194 -4.60 23.83 -3.28
CA SER A 194 -3.79 22.97 -4.15
C SER A 194 -3.37 21.68 -3.46
N ASP A 195 -3.52 20.56 -4.15
CA ASP A 195 -2.98 19.23 -3.81
C ASP A 195 -1.44 19.18 -3.64
N LYS A 196 -0.81 20.35 -3.74
CA LYS A 196 0.62 20.62 -3.59
C LYS A 196 0.98 21.07 -2.18
N SER A 197 -0.01 21.38 -1.32
CA SER A 197 0.27 21.66 0.08
C SER A 197 0.73 20.37 0.76
N ILE A 198 1.86 20.45 1.47
CA ILE A 198 2.42 19.30 2.22
C ILE A 198 1.37 18.75 3.20
N GLU A 199 0.57 19.64 3.78
CA GLU A 199 -0.54 19.31 4.67
C GLU A 199 -1.59 18.42 4.00
N LEU A 200 -2.09 18.79 2.82
CA LEU A 200 -3.07 17.98 2.10
C LEU A 200 -2.45 16.65 1.65
N GLN A 201 -1.19 16.64 1.23
CA GLN A 201 -0.48 15.40 0.89
C GLN A 201 -0.35 14.45 2.08
N PHE A 202 -0.01 14.98 3.26
CA PHE A 202 0.04 14.23 4.51
C PHE A 202 -1.34 13.67 4.88
N LEU A 203 -2.39 14.49 4.84
CA LEU A 203 -3.76 14.06 5.15
C LEU A 203 -4.27 12.99 4.20
N ILE A 204 -3.96 13.09 2.91
CA ILE A 204 -4.26 12.07 1.91
C ILE A 204 -3.58 10.76 2.30
N GLY A 205 -2.25 10.77 2.49
CA GLY A 205 -1.53 9.55 2.83
C GLY A 205 -1.99 8.93 4.16
N HIS A 206 -2.29 9.76 5.17
CA HIS A 206 -2.82 9.32 6.46
C HIS A 206 -4.20 8.67 6.30
N SER A 207 -5.10 9.29 5.53
CA SER A 207 -6.48 8.82 5.36
C SER A 207 -6.57 7.52 4.57
N PHE A 208 -5.66 7.32 3.61
CA PHE A 208 -5.54 6.07 2.86
C PHE A 208 -4.64 5.03 3.53
N ASN A 209 -4.00 5.36 4.66
CA ASN A 209 -3.05 4.51 5.38
C ASN A 209 -1.92 3.99 4.48
N VAL A 210 -1.25 4.92 3.79
CA VAL A 210 -0.18 4.63 2.83
C VAL A 210 1.03 5.54 3.02
N ASN A 211 2.20 4.98 2.71
CA ASN A 211 3.38 5.80 2.49
C ASN A 211 3.29 6.42 1.09
N ILE A 212 3.57 7.71 0.97
CA ILE A 212 3.66 8.37 -0.35
C ILE A 212 5.07 8.91 -0.52
N LEU A 213 5.82 8.35 -1.46
CA LEU A 213 7.15 8.82 -1.85
C LEU A 213 7.05 9.61 -3.15
N VAL A 214 7.41 10.88 -3.11
CA VAL A 214 7.45 11.76 -4.29
C VAL A 214 8.89 11.91 -4.76
N LEU A 215 9.17 11.56 -6.01
CA LEU A 215 10.48 11.64 -6.64
C LEU A 215 10.52 12.75 -7.70
N ASP A 216 11.48 13.66 -7.60
CA ASP A 216 11.75 14.69 -8.61
C ASP A 216 12.97 14.28 -9.44
N LEU A 217 12.72 13.83 -10.67
CA LEU A 217 13.78 13.32 -11.56
C LEU A 217 14.77 14.39 -11.99
N SER A 218 14.31 15.64 -12.09
CA SER A 218 15.13 16.77 -12.54
C SER A 218 16.17 17.17 -11.49
N THR A 219 15.79 17.12 -10.21
CA THR A 219 16.66 17.51 -9.09
C THR A 219 17.31 16.32 -8.39
N LYS A 220 16.93 15.08 -8.73
CA LYS A 220 17.31 13.85 -8.01
C LYS A 220 17.05 13.94 -6.51
N LYS A 221 15.97 14.62 -6.13
CA LYS A 221 15.48 14.71 -4.75
C LYS A 221 14.22 13.89 -4.61
N GLY A 222 14.01 13.32 -3.44
CA GLY A 222 12.76 12.68 -3.07
C GLY A 222 12.25 13.24 -1.76
N HIS A 223 10.96 13.10 -1.49
CA HIS A 223 10.43 13.30 -0.15
C HIS A 223 9.26 12.38 0.12
N PHE A 224 9.14 11.95 1.37
CA PHE A 224 7.92 11.30 1.81
C PHE A 224 6.89 12.35 2.23
N ALA A 225 5.64 12.22 1.78
CA ALA A 225 4.55 13.09 2.23
C ALA A 225 4.03 12.67 3.61
N THR A 226 4.09 11.38 3.92
CA THR A 226 3.75 10.80 5.23
C THR A 226 4.98 10.26 5.94
N ASP A 227 4.85 9.89 7.21
CA ASP A 227 5.91 9.12 7.84
C ASP A 227 6.02 7.75 7.20
N TRP A 228 7.24 7.35 6.88
CA TRP A 228 7.47 6.04 6.30
C TRP A 228 7.29 4.95 7.36
N ASP A 229 6.21 4.19 7.23
CA ASP A 229 5.96 2.98 8.00
C ASP A 229 6.26 1.75 7.14
N PRO A 230 7.28 0.93 7.46
CA PRO A 230 7.62 -0.25 6.66
C PRO A 230 6.51 -1.31 6.60
N ILE A 231 5.49 -1.23 7.46
CA ILE A 231 4.32 -2.12 7.43
C ILE A 231 3.32 -1.67 6.35
N GLN A 232 3.30 -0.37 6.01
CA GLN A 232 2.39 0.19 5.03
C GLN A 232 2.92 0.06 3.61
N SER A 233 2.01 -0.13 2.67
CA SER A 233 2.33 -0.07 1.25
C SER A 233 2.81 1.34 0.84
N THR A 234 3.81 1.40 -0.04
CA THR A 234 4.38 2.66 -0.53
C THR A 234 3.91 2.96 -1.95
N VAL A 235 3.22 4.08 -2.13
CA VAL A 235 2.89 4.66 -3.44
C VAL A 235 4.04 5.57 -3.85
N ILE A 236 4.63 5.33 -5.03
CA ILE A 236 5.68 6.19 -5.59
C ILE A 236 5.07 7.08 -6.67
N LEU A 237 5.27 8.38 -6.53
CA LEU A 237 4.84 9.40 -7.47
C LEU A 237 6.07 10.07 -8.09
N ILE A 238 6.09 10.20 -9.42
CA ILE A 238 7.08 11.00 -10.12
C ILE A 238 6.54 12.42 -10.27
N LYS A 239 7.26 13.40 -9.76
CA LYS A 239 6.95 14.81 -9.92
C LYS A 239 7.56 15.31 -11.23
N ASP A 240 6.69 15.73 -12.14
CA ASP A 240 7.06 16.40 -13.39
C ASP A 240 6.47 17.82 -13.40
N VAL A 241 7.33 18.82 -13.25
CA VAL A 241 6.97 20.26 -13.19
C VAL A 241 5.90 20.58 -12.14
N LYS A 242 4.62 20.43 -12.49
CA LYS A 242 3.44 20.75 -11.69
C LYS A 242 2.47 19.57 -11.55
N THR A 243 2.85 18.40 -12.07
CA THR A 243 2.05 17.19 -12.12
C THR A 243 2.74 16.04 -11.41
N TYR A 244 1.95 15.13 -10.87
CA TYR A 244 2.40 13.91 -10.22
C TYR A 244 1.92 12.71 -11.02
N LEU A 245 2.81 11.75 -11.26
CA LEU A 245 2.57 10.57 -12.08
C LEU A 245 2.74 9.34 -11.20
N PRO A 246 1.71 8.50 -11.00
CA PRO A 246 1.88 7.32 -10.18
C PRO A 246 2.68 6.28 -10.94
N ILE A 247 3.62 5.63 -10.23
CA ILE A 247 4.17 4.36 -10.68
C ILE A 247 3.19 3.26 -10.27
N LEU A 248 2.78 2.45 -11.23
CA LEU A 248 1.77 1.42 -11.10
C LEU A 248 2.30 0.07 -11.58
N SER A 249 1.65 -1.00 -11.16
CA SER A 249 1.92 -2.35 -11.64
C SER A 249 1.04 -2.70 -12.84
N GLY A 250 1.35 -3.81 -13.53
CA GLY A 250 0.54 -4.40 -14.60
C GLY A 250 -0.93 -4.62 -14.24
N SER A 251 -1.25 -4.80 -12.94
CA SER A 251 -2.64 -4.92 -12.47
C SER A 251 -3.38 -3.59 -12.32
N GLY A 252 -2.70 -2.46 -12.50
CA GLY A 252 -3.25 -1.11 -12.31
C GLY A 252 -3.18 -0.60 -10.86
N GLU A 253 -2.63 -1.38 -9.93
CA GLU A 253 -2.53 -1.01 -8.52
C GLU A 253 -1.15 -0.40 -8.18
N ALA A 254 -1.04 0.23 -7.00
CA ALA A 254 0.26 0.59 -6.43
C ALA A 254 1.17 -0.64 -6.39
N PRO A 255 2.40 -0.57 -6.91
CA PRO A 255 3.36 -1.63 -6.72
C PRO A 255 3.69 -1.67 -5.22
N ASN A 256 3.62 -2.85 -4.61
CA ASN A 256 4.07 -3.03 -3.24
C ASN A 256 5.61 -2.99 -3.22
N PHE A 257 6.16 -1.77 -3.16
CA PHE A 257 7.60 -1.57 -3.06
C PHE A 257 8.10 -2.03 -1.68
N THR A 258 9.12 -2.88 -1.68
CA THR A 258 9.71 -3.41 -0.45
C THR A 258 10.53 -2.34 0.27
N SER A 259 10.84 -2.58 1.54
CA SER A 259 11.70 -1.68 2.31
C SER A 259 13.11 -1.58 1.71
N GLU A 260 13.56 -2.64 1.04
CA GLU A 260 14.82 -2.74 0.34
C GLU A 260 14.83 -1.85 -0.91
N GLU A 261 13.78 -1.91 -1.73
CA GLU A 261 13.64 -1.05 -2.92
C GLU A 261 13.57 0.42 -2.53
N VAL A 262 12.82 0.76 -1.48
CA VAL A 262 12.77 2.12 -0.94
C VAL A 262 14.17 2.62 -0.52
N LYS A 263 15.01 1.76 0.05
CA LYS A 263 16.41 2.10 0.38
C LYS A 263 17.28 2.26 -0.87
N GLU A 264 17.03 1.50 -1.93
CA GLU A 264 17.74 1.73 -3.21
C GLU A 264 17.34 3.09 -3.81
N PHE A 265 16.06 3.48 -3.72
CA PHE A 265 15.65 4.84 -4.08
C PHE A 265 16.37 5.91 -3.24
N ASP A 266 16.58 5.69 -1.94
CA ASP A 266 17.33 6.61 -1.06
C ASP A 266 18.81 6.75 -1.44
N LYS A 267 19.41 5.73 -2.08
CA LYS A 267 20.76 5.85 -2.63
C LYS A 267 20.78 6.66 -3.94
N GLY A 268 19.75 6.48 -4.77
CA GLY A 268 19.63 7.15 -6.07
C GLY A 268 19.09 8.58 -6.00
N PHE A 269 18.35 8.91 -4.94
CA PHE A 269 17.71 10.19 -4.71
C PHE A 269 18.04 10.70 -3.31
N GLN A 270 18.24 12.00 -3.15
CA GLN A 270 18.36 12.61 -1.83
C GLN A 270 16.98 12.66 -1.17
N ILE A 271 16.53 11.54 -0.56
CA ILE A 271 15.19 11.44 0.02
C ILE A 271 15.17 12.16 1.38
N THR A 272 14.29 13.15 1.49
CA THR A 272 14.00 13.80 2.76
C THR A 272 12.78 13.17 3.43
N TYR A 273 12.94 12.80 4.69
CA TYR A 273 11.85 12.28 5.51
C TYR A 273 11.24 13.45 6.31
N PRO A 274 9.90 13.54 6.42
CA PRO A 274 9.21 14.68 7.02
C PRO A 274 9.62 14.93 8.49
N ILE A 275 10.07 13.88 9.18
CA ILE A 275 10.79 13.98 10.45
C ILE A 275 12.13 13.28 10.30
N LYS A 276 13.15 13.79 11.01
CA LYS A 276 14.42 13.07 11.22
C LYS A 276 14.03 11.68 11.73
N MET A 277 13.97 10.70 10.83
CA MET A 277 14.23 9.34 11.21
C MET A 277 15.61 9.39 11.84
N GLU A 278 15.68 9.48 13.16
CA GLU A 278 16.66 8.65 13.83
C GLU A 278 16.21 7.22 13.51
N VAL A 279 16.56 6.76 12.29
CA VAL A 279 16.59 5.35 11.97
C VAL A 279 17.42 4.80 13.11
N CYS A 280 16.76 4.07 14.02
CA CYS A 280 17.37 3.58 15.23
C CYS A 280 18.40 2.54 14.82
N THR A 281 19.55 3.00 14.33
CA THR A 281 20.65 2.14 13.91
C THR A 281 21.59 1.92 15.08
N LYS A 282 21.61 2.80 16.11
CA LYS A 282 22.43 2.64 17.32
C LYS A 282 21.89 3.46 18.51
N SER A 283 20.97 2.95 19.33
CA SER A 283 20.69 3.55 20.65
C SER A 283 21.47 2.83 21.75
N LYS A 284 22.55 3.45 22.24
CA LYS A 284 23.21 3.11 23.51
C LYS A 284 22.20 3.27 24.67
N PRO A 285 22.13 2.35 25.65
CA PRO A 285 21.16 2.45 26.73
C PRO A 285 21.53 3.59 27.69
N LYS A 286 20.66 4.60 27.80
CA LYS A 286 20.67 5.55 28.93
C LYS A 286 20.02 4.89 30.14
N THR A 287 20.79 4.79 31.20
CA THR A 287 20.44 4.28 32.52
C THR A 287 19.43 5.22 33.18
N HIS A 288 18.21 4.76 33.46
CA HIS A 288 17.28 5.47 34.34
C HIS A 288 17.01 4.65 35.61
N LYS A 289 17.22 5.35 36.73
CA LYS A 289 17.13 4.93 38.13
C LYS A 289 15.64 4.86 38.56
N PRO A 290 15.19 3.87 39.36
CA PRO A 290 13.78 3.74 39.74
C PRO A 290 13.43 4.66 40.93
N MET A 291 12.22 5.23 40.92
CA MET A 291 11.64 5.96 42.05
C MET A 291 10.27 5.40 42.43
N SER A 292 10.15 5.13 43.74
CA SER A 292 9.04 4.66 44.59
C SER A 292 7.63 5.14 44.20
N LYS A 293 6.64 4.24 44.03
CA LYS A 293 5.62 3.79 45.01
C LYS A 293 4.94 4.91 45.82
N GLU A 294 3.63 5.07 45.61
CA GLU A 294 2.66 5.16 46.71
C GLU A 294 1.25 4.74 46.29
N THR A 295 0.49 4.30 47.29
CA THR A 295 -0.68 3.43 47.27
C THR A 295 -1.89 4.22 47.73
N THR A 296 -3.09 3.98 47.18
CA THR A 296 -4.31 4.13 47.99
C THR A 296 -5.46 3.29 47.44
N ASN A 297 -5.98 2.45 48.33
CA ASN A 297 -7.23 1.70 48.22
C ASN A 297 -8.42 2.66 48.14
N GLU A 298 -9.50 2.24 47.47
CA GLU A 298 -10.81 2.11 48.13
C GLU A 298 -11.82 1.33 47.27
N THR A 299 -12.56 0.46 47.93
CA THR A 299 -13.67 -0.35 47.42
C THR A 299 -14.98 0.34 47.86
N PRO A 300 -16.10 0.17 47.15
CA PRO A 300 -17.17 -0.57 47.84
C PRO A 300 -17.98 -1.55 46.97
N LYS A 301 -18.37 -2.63 47.65
CA LYS A 301 -19.39 -3.63 47.30
C LYS A 301 -20.73 -2.98 46.92
N VAL A 302 -21.40 -3.49 45.88
CA VAL A 302 -22.85 -3.78 45.92
C VAL A 302 -23.16 -5.02 45.06
N THR A 303 -23.86 -5.96 45.67
CA THR A 303 -24.50 -7.17 45.15
C THR A 303 -25.82 -6.87 44.44
N SER A 304 -26.12 -7.54 43.33
CA SER A 304 -27.48 -7.99 43.01
C SER A 304 -27.46 -9.19 42.06
N LYS A 305 -28.13 -10.26 42.50
CA LYS A 305 -28.52 -11.46 41.76
C LYS A 305 -29.40 -11.09 40.56
N GLU A 306 -29.27 -11.80 39.44
CA GLU A 306 -30.33 -12.71 38.97
C GLU A 306 -29.87 -13.55 37.77
N THR A 307 -30.37 -14.78 37.74
CA THR A 307 -30.23 -15.79 36.69
C THR A 307 -31.54 -15.78 35.91
N PRO A 308 -31.57 -16.13 34.60
CA PRO A 308 -31.90 -17.52 34.31
C PRO A 308 -31.19 -18.14 33.10
N LYS A 309 -31.20 -19.47 33.13
CA LYS A 309 -30.85 -20.46 32.10
C LYS A 309 -31.40 -20.08 30.72
N GLU A 310 -30.64 -20.40 29.67
CA GLU A 310 -31.06 -21.43 28.70
C GLU A 310 -29.88 -21.95 27.86
N THR A 311 -29.95 -23.26 27.60
CA THR A 311 -29.08 -24.08 26.74
C THR A 311 -29.59 -23.97 25.30
N PRO A 312 -28.73 -24.14 24.27
CA PRO A 312 -28.69 -25.47 23.66
C PRO A 312 -27.29 -25.97 23.26
N LYS A 313 -27.14 -27.29 23.43
CA LYS A 313 -26.16 -28.14 22.76
C LYS A 313 -26.31 -28.02 21.25
N GLU A 314 -25.22 -27.87 20.51
CA GLU A 314 -24.91 -28.72 19.35
C GLU A 314 -23.39 -28.78 19.14
N THR A 315 -22.90 -30.01 18.94
CA THR A 315 -21.49 -30.35 18.80
C THR A 315 -21.25 -30.77 17.35
N PRO A 316 -20.47 -30.04 16.54
CA PRO A 316 -19.99 -30.57 15.27
C PRO A 316 -18.70 -31.36 15.50
N LYS A 317 -18.68 -32.60 14.99
CA LYS A 317 -17.49 -33.45 14.89
C LYS A 317 -16.43 -32.77 14.02
N GLU A 318 -15.30 -32.40 14.62
CA GLU A 318 -14.12 -32.00 13.86
C GLU A 318 -13.47 -33.20 13.17
N THR A 319 -13.19 -33.03 11.88
CA THR A 319 -12.36 -33.93 11.08
C THR A 319 -10.96 -33.33 11.09
N PRO A 320 -9.88 -34.07 11.45
CA PRO A 320 -8.56 -33.48 11.49
C PRO A 320 -8.04 -33.27 10.06
N LYS A 321 -8.01 -31.99 9.64
CA LYS A 321 -7.25 -31.52 8.48
C LYS A 321 -5.76 -31.68 8.81
N GLU A 322 -5.05 -32.49 8.03
CA GLU A 322 -3.60 -32.59 8.11
C GLU A 322 -2.97 -31.19 7.93
N THR A 323 -2.32 -30.71 8.99
CA THR A 323 -1.58 -29.45 8.96
C THR A 323 -0.35 -29.65 8.09
N PRO A 324 -0.09 -28.77 7.10
CA PRO A 324 1.12 -28.83 6.29
C PRO A 324 2.34 -28.79 7.21
N LYS A 325 3.30 -29.69 7.00
CA LYS A 325 4.65 -29.56 7.56
C LYS A 325 5.33 -28.35 6.90
N GLU A 326 4.92 -27.14 7.28
CA GLU A 326 5.67 -25.94 6.93
C GLU A 326 7.06 -26.02 7.54
N THR A 327 8.04 -25.74 6.70
CA THR A 327 9.44 -25.95 6.96
C THR A 327 9.91 -24.87 7.94
N LEU A 328 9.96 -25.18 9.23
CA LEU A 328 10.35 -24.31 10.35
C LEU A 328 11.78 -23.71 10.26
N LYS A 329 12.49 -23.86 9.14
CA LYS A 329 13.94 -23.60 9.03
C LYS A 329 14.31 -22.13 8.85
N ASP A 330 13.36 -21.25 8.50
CA ASP A 330 13.68 -19.85 8.12
C ASP A 330 13.15 -18.76 9.08
N ILE A 331 12.69 -19.13 10.28
CA ILE A 331 12.21 -18.15 11.25
C ILE A 331 13.40 -17.39 11.87
N LYS A 332 13.66 -16.16 11.40
CA LYS A 332 14.57 -15.21 12.04
C LYS A 332 13.85 -14.47 13.17
N LEU A 333 14.32 -14.61 14.41
CA LEU A 333 13.81 -13.85 15.56
C LEU A 333 14.25 -12.38 15.48
N LEU A 334 13.30 -11.46 15.67
CA LEU A 334 13.53 -10.02 15.86
C LEU A 334 13.83 -9.68 17.32
N ASP A 335 14.11 -8.41 17.63
CA ASP A 335 14.35 -7.95 19.01
C ASP A 335 13.16 -8.24 19.94
N ILE A 336 13.42 -8.55 21.21
CA ILE A 336 12.37 -8.89 22.19
C ILE A 336 11.28 -7.81 22.30
N ASN A 337 11.62 -6.53 22.08
CA ASN A 337 10.67 -5.43 22.19
C ASN A 337 9.66 -5.39 21.05
N SER A 338 9.94 -6.03 19.90
CA SER A 338 9.02 -6.05 18.76
C SER A 338 7.84 -7.02 18.93
N TYR A 339 7.92 -7.97 19.87
CA TYR A 339 6.88 -8.98 20.06
C TYR A 339 5.90 -8.62 21.19
N LYS A 340 4.60 -8.87 20.99
CA LYS A 340 3.65 -8.94 22.11
C LYS A 340 3.75 -10.30 22.79
N VAL A 341 3.27 -10.39 24.03
CA VAL A 341 3.27 -11.66 24.78
C VAL A 341 2.40 -12.72 24.10
N SER A 342 1.31 -12.31 23.43
CA SER A 342 0.46 -13.19 22.60
C SER A 342 1.26 -13.86 21.49
N ASP A 343 2.04 -13.08 20.75
CA ASP A 343 2.78 -13.56 19.57
C ASP A 343 3.83 -14.58 19.97
N LEU A 344 4.50 -14.36 21.12
CA LEU A 344 5.44 -15.32 21.69
C LEU A 344 4.76 -16.61 22.16
N LEU A 345 3.52 -16.55 22.67
CA LEU A 345 2.77 -17.75 23.05
C LEU A 345 2.39 -18.59 21.83
N ASP A 346 2.01 -17.96 20.73
CA ASP A 346 1.67 -18.68 19.50
C ASP A 346 2.92 -19.29 18.85
N LEU A 347 4.05 -18.57 18.84
CA LEU A 347 5.35 -19.13 18.43
C LEU A 347 5.77 -20.31 19.33
N ALA A 348 5.59 -20.20 20.65
CA ALA A 348 5.91 -21.28 21.57
C ALA A 348 5.06 -22.53 21.31
N LYS A 349 3.76 -22.39 21.03
CA LYS A 349 2.89 -23.52 20.65
C LYS A 349 3.37 -24.17 19.36
N THR A 350 3.67 -23.38 18.33
CA THR A 350 4.15 -23.86 17.04
C THR A 350 5.46 -24.64 17.18
N LEU A 351 6.38 -24.16 18.03
CA LEU A 351 7.67 -24.81 18.32
C LEU A 351 7.61 -25.88 19.42
N LYS A 352 6.42 -26.14 19.99
CA LYS A 352 6.21 -27.07 21.11
C LYS A 352 7.09 -26.76 22.34
N VAL A 353 7.32 -25.48 22.62
CA VAL A 353 8.05 -24.98 23.80
C VAL A 353 7.06 -24.79 24.95
N ASP A 354 7.36 -25.32 26.14
CA ASP A 354 6.53 -25.12 27.33
C ASP A 354 6.63 -23.66 27.80
N TYR A 355 5.51 -22.95 27.79
CA TYR A 355 5.39 -21.56 28.21
C TYR A 355 5.08 -21.41 29.71
N MET A 356 4.94 -22.52 30.43
CA MET A 356 4.80 -22.55 31.88
C MET A 356 6.10 -23.04 32.52
N LYS A 357 6.53 -22.41 33.62
CA LYS A 357 7.65 -22.90 34.43
C LYS A 357 7.13 -23.52 35.72
N ARG A 358 7.83 -24.53 36.25
CA ARG A 358 7.53 -25.04 37.59
C ARG A 358 8.38 -24.27 38.60
N ASN A 359 7.73 -23.78 39.66
CA ASN A 359 8.43 -23.20 40.80
C ASN A 359 9.05 -24.32 41.67
N ALA A 360 9.84 -23.96 42.68
CA ALA A 360 10.42 -24.90 43.65
C ALA A 360 9.36 -25.82 44.29
N ASP A 361 8.14 -25.31 44.49
CA ASP A 361 7.01 -26.07 45.04
C ASP A 361 6.30 -26.97 44.02
N GLY A 362 6.85 -27.13 42.81
CA GLY A 362 6.27 -27.91 41.71
C GLY A 362 5.07 -27.26 41.01
N LYS A 363 4.55 -26.13 41.52
CA LYS A 363 3.42 -25.41 40.93
C LYS A 363 3.80 -24.74 39.60
N LYS A 364 2.96 -24.88 38.58
CA LYS A 364 3.14 -24.20 37.28
C LYS A 364 2.81 -22.71 37.38
N THR A 365 3.71 -21.85 36.94
CA THR A 365 3.51 -20.41 36.80
C THR A 365 3.83 -19.96 35.37
N LYS A 366 3.23 -18.83 34.95
CA LYS A 366 3.48 -18.25 33.63
C LYS A 366 4.91 -17.73 33.57
N GLN A 367 5.62 -18.03 32.47
CA GLN A 367 6.92 -17.43 32.21
C GLN A 367 6.80 -15.93 31.95
N THR A 368 7.84 -15.17 32.31
CA THR A 368 7.94 -13.76 31.91
C THR A 368 8.20 -13.65 30.40
N LYS A 369 7.93 -12.48 29.81
CA LYS A 369 8.19 -12.21 28.38
C LYS A 369 9.63 -12.55 27.97
N ALA A 370 10.61 -12.20 28.81
CA ALA A 370 12.03 -12.47 28.57
C ALA A 370 12.39 -13.96 28.66
N GLU A 371 11.85 -14.68 29.65
CA GLU A 371 12.05 -16.13 29.77
C GLU A 371 11.49 -16.87 28.55
N LEU A 372 10.27 -16.53 28.13
CA LEU A 372 9.61 -17.15 26.98
C LEU A 372 10.38 -16.91 25.67
N TYR A 373 10.83 -15.66 25.44
CA TYR A 373 11.65 -15.31 24.28
C TYR A 373 12.96 -16.10 24.23
N ASN A 374 13.68 -16.21 25.36
CA ASN A 374 14.93 -16.96 25.44
C ASN A 374 14.72 -18.46 25.17
N ASN A 375 13.63 -19.04 25.67
CA ASN A 375 13.30 -20.44 25.43
C ASN A 375 13.01 -20.72 23.94
N ILE A 376 12.27 -19.83 23.27
CA ILE A 376 12.00 -19.91 21.83
C ILE A 376 13.29 -19.78 21.02
N SER A 377 14.16 -18.82 21.38
CA SER A 377 15.46 -18.62 20.73
C SER A 377 16.37 -19.84 20.83
N ASN A 378 16.41 -20.49 22.00
CA ASN A 378 17.18 -21.71 22.22
C ASN A 378 16.60 -22.91 21.45
N ALA A 379 15.27 -23.02 21.38
CA ALA A 379 14.61 -24.07 20.60
C ALA A 379 14.95 -23.95 19.10
N LEU A 380 14.87 -22.74 18.54
CA LEU A 380 15.24 -22.50 17.13
C LEU A 380 16.71 -22.81 16.85
N LYS A 381 17.63 -22.40 17.75
CA LYS A 381 19.07 -22.74 17.62
C LYS A 381 19.33 -24.25 17.67
N THR A 382 18.56 -24.99 18.45
CA THR A 382 18.70 -26.44 18.57
C THR A 382 18.15 -27.14 17.32
N SER A 383 17.03 -26.67 16.76
CA SER A 383 16.43 -27.19 15.52
C SER A 383 17.29 -26.97 14.27
N ILE A 384 18.24 -26.03 14.30
CA ILE A 384 19.18 -25.80 13.19
C ILE A 384 20.36 -26.79 13.24
N LYS A 385 20.70 -27.31 14.44
CA LYS A 385 21.82 -28.24 14.62
C LYS A 385 21.48 -29.71 14.31
N ASN A 386 20.20 -30.05 14.28
CA ASN A 386 19.69 -31.38 13.95
C ASN A 386 19.10 -31.36 12.54
#